data_AF-T1BL65-F1
#
_entry.id   AF-T1BL65-F1
#
_cell.length_a   1.000
_cell.length_b   1.000
_cell.length_c   1.000
_cell.angle_alpha   90.00
_cell.angle_beta   90.00
_cell.angle_gamma   90.00
#
_symmetry.space_group_name_H-M   'P 1'
#
loop_
_entity.id
_entity.type
_entity.pdbx_description
1 polymer ?
#
loop_
_entity_poly.entity_id
_entity_poly.type
_entity_poly.pdbx_seq_one_letter_code
_entity_poly.pdbx_strand_id
1 'polypeptide(L)'
;MKAETFVGLDVHKSIVVATAVDQWGNRLNQTRFGSSDSELIAYLRRLPGKTRVALEATTVWEHFHDAAVTAGAEVVLSNPYKTRLIAEASLKSDKVDSEALATLLRLRALPQAY
;
A
#
# COMPACT_ATOMS: atom_id res chain seq x y z
N MET A 1 -9.28 18.41 -10.29
CA MET A 1 -8.87 17.49 -9.20
C MET A 1 -7.40 17.19 -9.37
N LYS A 2 -6.60 17.22 -8.29
CA LYS A 2 -5.23 16.68 -8.36
C LYS A 2 -5.35 15.16 -8.52
N ALA A 3 -4.53 14.56 -9.37
CA ALA A 3 -4.50 13.10 -9.49
C ALA A 3 -4.15 12.48 -8.12
N GLU A 4 -4.83 11.41 -7.74
CA GLU A 4 -4.52 10.62 -6.54
C GLU A 4 -4.04 9.23 -6.96
N THR A 5 -2.99 8.76 -6.27
CA THR A 5 -2.45 7.41 -6.42
C THR A 5 -2.56 6.68 -5.09
N PHE A 6 -3.13 5.47 -5.14
CA PHE A 6 -3.29 4.60 -3.98
C PHE A 6 -2.34 3.41 -4.14
N VAL A 7 -1.50 3.19 -3.14
CA VAL A 7 -0.46 2.17 -3.16
C VAL A 7 -0.74 1.17 -2.05
N GLY A 8 -0.70 -0.12 -2.37
CA GLY A 8 -0.63 -1.17 -1.37
C GLY A 8 0.78 -1.76 -1.34
N LEU A 9 1.33 -1.90 -0.14
CA LEU A 9 2.63 -2.52 0.09
C LEU A 9 2.42 -3.87 0.79
N ASP A 10 2.79 -4.94 0.08
CA ASP A 10 2.91 -6.26 0.65
C ASP A 10 4.39 -6.50 1.00
N VAL A 11 4.69 -6.38 2.30
CA VAL A 11 6.04 -6.38 2.83
C VAL A 11 6.40 -7.75 3.40
N HIS A 12 7.42 -8.37 2.81
CA HIS A 12 8.05 -9.59 3.29
C HIS A 12 9.49 -9.31 3.76
N LYS A 13 10.13 -10.30 4.41
CA LYS A 13 11.46 -10.16 5.05
C LYS A 13 12.57 -9.58 4.14
N SER A 14 12.55 -9.88 2.85
CA SER A 14 13.61 -9.47 1.91
C SER A 14 13.09 -8.74 0.69
N ILE A 15 11.77 -8.66 0.55
CA ILE A 15 11.09 -8.33 -0.70
C ILE A 15 9.83 -7.56 -0.38
N VAL A 16 9.58 -6.52 -1.17
CA VAL A 16 8.32 -5.78 -1.15
C VAL A 16 7.66 -5.90 -2.52
N VAL A 17 6.37 -6.18 -2.52
CA VAL A 17 5.52 -6.02 -3.71
C VAL A 17 4.67 -4.78 -3.53
N ALA A 18 4.76 -3.87 -4.49
CA ALA A 18 4.01 -2.62 -4.48
C ALA A 18 3.09 -2.55 -5.70
N THR A 19 1.80 -2.29 -5.45
CA THR A 19 0.81 -2.03 -6.51
C THR A 19 0.25 -0.63 -6.34
N ALA A 20 0.31 0.16 -7.41
CA ALA A 20 -0.28 1.49 -7.50
C ALA A 20 -1.51 1.47 -8.40
N VAL A 21 -2.61 2.05 -7.93
CA VAL A 21 -3.85 2.24 -8.67
C VAL A 21 -4.26 3.72 -8.66
N ASP A 22 -4.95 4.16 -9.70
CA ASP A 22 -5.57 5.48 -9.74
C ASP A 22 -6.90 5.50 -8.97
N GLN A 23 -7.51 6.68 -8.88
CA GLN A 23 -8.82 6.88 -8.25
C GLN A 23 -9.98 6.08 -8.87
N TRP A 24 -9.87 5.71 -10.15
CA TRP A 24 -10.87 4.89 -10.85
C TRP A 24 -10.64 3.38 -10.65
N GLY A 25 -9.50 2.99 -10.06
CA GLY A 25 -9.12 1.61 -9.83
C GLY A 25 -8.31 1.00 -10.96
N ASN A 26 -7.85 1.79 -11.95
CA ASN A 26 -6.94 1.26 -12.95
C ASN A 26 -5.55 1.11 -12.36
N ARG A 27 -4.90 -0.01 -12.66
CA ARG A 27 -3.52 -0.26 -12.25
C ARG A 27 -2.58 0.64 -13.03
N LEU A 28 -1.86 1.50 -12.32
CA LEU A 28 -0.82 2.37 -12.87
C LEU A 28 0.52 1.65 -12.98
N ASN A 29 0.87 0.89 -11.93
CA ASN A 29 2.12 0.16 -11.86
C ASN A 29 2.03 -0.97 -10.85
N GLN A 30 2.74 -2.07 -11.12
CA GLN A 30 3.06 -3.08 -10.12
C GLN A 30 4.53 -3.43 -10.24
N THR A 31 5.22 -3.50 -9.11
CA THR A 31 6.65 -3.76 -9.08
C THR A 31 7.05 -4.53 -7.82
N ARG A 32 8.25 -5.08 -7.86
CA ARG A 32 8.87 -5.81 -6.76
C ARG A 32 10.29 -5.28 -6.61
N PHE A 33 10.68 -4.96 -5.38
CA PHE A 33 12.01 -4.48 -5.04
C PHE A 33 12.48 -5.08 -3.72
N GLY A 34 13.75 -4.86 -3.36
CA GLY A 34 14.31 -5.31 -2.09
C GLY A 34 13.70 -4.60 -0.90
N SER A 35 14.09 -4.99 0.31
CA SER A 35 13.62 -4.34 1.55
C SER A 35 14.34 -3.03 1.88
N SER A 36 14.86 -2.32 0.86
CA SER A 36 15.57 -1.05 1.06
C SER A 36 14.63 0.16 1.02
N ASP A 37 14.79 1.07 1.98
CA ASP A 37 14.08 2.36 2.04
C ASP A 37 14.30 3.19 0.77
N SER A 38 15.51 3.15 0.20
CA SER A 38 15.84 3.94 -0.99
C SER A 38 15.02 3.51 -2.21
N GLU A 39 14.76 2.21 -2.34
CA GLU A 39 13.95 1.67 -3.44
C GLU A 39 12.48 2.08 -3.27
N LEU A 40 11.93 2.01 -2.05
CA LEU A 40 10.57 2.48 -1.78
C LEU A 40 10.44 3.98 -2.02
N ILE A 41 11.37 4.81 -1.55
CA ILE A 41 11.33 6.26 -1.74
C ILE A 41 11.39 6.61 -3.23
N ALA A 42 12.31 6.00 -3.99
CA ALA A 42 12.44 6.21 -5.42
C ALA A 42 11.17 5.77 -6.16
N TYR A 43 10.58 4.63 -5.76
CA TYR A 43 9.31 4.15 -6.29
C TYR A 43 8.19 5.16 -6.05
N LEU A 44 7.97 5.62 -4.81
CA LEU A 44 6.84 6.48 -4.49
C LEU A 44 6.96 7.86 -5.15
N ARG A 45 8.17 8.41 -5.27
CA ARG A 45 8.41 9.72 -5.90
C ARG A 45 8.15 9.75 -7.40
N ARG A 46 8.15 8.58 -8.08
CA ARG A 46 7.87 8.49 -9.52
C ARG A 46 6.38 8.40 -9.84
N LEU A 47 5.53 8.16 -8.83
CA LEU A 47 4.10 8.01 -9.01
C LEU A 47 3.42 9.38 -9.22
N PRO A 48 2.35 9.42 -10.03
CA PRO A 48 1.67 10.67 -10.31
C PRO A 48 0.82 11.12 -9.12
N GLY A 49 0.79 12.44 -8.89
CA GLY A 49 -0.18 13.05 -7.98
C GLY A 49 0.09 12.83 -6.50
N LYS A 50 -0.95 12.98 -5.67
CA LYS A 50 -0.85 12.75 -4.22
C LYS A 50 -0.86 11.24 -3.96
N THR A 51 0.13 10.74 -3.24
CA THR A 51 0.27 9.31 -2.95
C THR A 51 -0.25 8.99 -1.56
N ARG A 52 -1.11 7.98 -1.46
CA ARG A 52 -1.54 7.36 -0.20
C ARG A 52 -1.09 5.90 -0.19
N VAL A 53 -0.53 5.43 0.92
CA VAL A 53 0.08 4.11 1.05
C VAL A 53 -0.64 3.31 2.11
N ALA A 54 -1.02 2.08 1.79
CA ALA A 54 -1.51 1.08 2.71
C ALA A 54 -0.36 0.15 3.06
N LEU A 55 -0.10 0.03 4.36
CA LEU A 55 0.94 -0.81 4.91
C LEU A 55 0.35 -1.66 6.03
N GLU A 56 0.47 -2.98 5.93
CA GLU A 56 0.02 -3.85 7.01
C GLU A 56 0.97 -3.75 8.21
N ALA A 57 0.40 -3.64 9.41
CA ALA A 57 1.13 -3.62 10.68
C ALA A 57 1.69 -5.02 11.02
N THR A 58 2.70 -5.48 10.27
CA THR A 58 3.37 -6.78 10.44
C THR A 58 4.68 -6.65 11.24
N THR A 59 5.72 -7.43 10.98
CA THR A 59 6.95 -7.42 11.81
C THR A 59 7.94 -6.31 11.42
N VAL A 60 7.87 -5.78 10.21
CA VAL A 60 8.88 -4.86 9.64
C VAL A 60 8.29 -3.55 9.10
N TRP A 61 7.11 -3.16 9.57
CA TRP A 61 6.39 -2.02 9.00
C TRP A 61 7.02 -0.65 9.33
N GLU A 62 7.69 -0.50 10.48
CA GLU A 62 8.15 0.81 10.98
C GLU A 62 9.07 1.54 10.00
N HIS A 63 10.11 0.86 9.49
CA HIS A 63 11.05 1.52 8.56
C HIS A 63 10.41 1.85 7.21
N PHE A 64 9.49 1.01 6.71
CA PHE A 64 8.75 1.31 5.48
C PHE A 64 7.74 2.44 5.66
N HIS A 65 7.15 2.58 6.85
CA HIS A 65 6.32 3.73 7.19
C HIS A 65 7.15 5.01 7.09
N ASP A 66 8.32 5.06 7.72
CA ASP A 66 9.18 6.24 7.72
C ASP A 66 9.72 6.57 6.33
N ALA A 67 10.08 5.55 5.55
CA ALA A 67 10.48 5.72 4.15
C ALA A 67 9.32 6.27 3.28
N ALA A 68 8.10 5.79 3.48
CA ALA A 68 6.93 6.30 2.77
C ALA A 68 6.60 7.75 3.14
N VAL A 69 6.66 8.10 4.44
CA VAL A 69 6.51 9.47 4.92
C VAL A 69 7.61 10.38 4.34
N THR A 70 8.85 9.91 4.29
CA THR A 70 10.00 10.62 3.68
C THR A 70 9.81 10.87 2.19
N ALA A 71 9.08 10.00 1.50
CA ALA A 71 8.69 10.20 0.11
C ALA A 71 7.54 11.22 -0.08
N GLY A 72 6.94 11.72 1.01
CA GLY A 72 5.79 12.62 1.01
C GLY A 72 4.44 11.91 0.89
N ALA A 73 4.39 10.60 1.14
CA ALA A 73 3.16 9.83 1.09
C ALA A 73 2.36 9.93 2.40
N GLU A 74 1.04 9.87 2.28
CA GLU A 74 0.15 9.69 3.43
C GLU A 74 0.01 8.19 3.72
N VAL A 75 0.50 7.73 4.86
CA VAL A 75 0.51 6.30 5.21
C VAL A 75 -0.70 5.93 6.07
N VAL A 76 -1.32 4.81 5.74
CA VAL A 76 -2.39 4.18 6.50
C VAL A 76 -1.90 2.80 6.93
N LEU A 77 -1.73 2.62 8.23
CA LEU A 77 -1.43 1.32 8.82
C LEU A 77 -2.72 0.52 8.95
N SER A 78 -2.74 -0.68 8.38
CA SER A 78 -3.87 -1.59 8.44
C SER A 78 -3.60 -2.77 9.36
N ASN A 79 -4.64 -3.20 10.08
CA ASN A 79 -4.56 -4.44 10.86
C ASN A 79 -4.70 -5.64 9.90
N PRO A 80 -3.71 -6.55 9.79
CA PRO A 80 -3.71 -7.61 8.78
C PRO A 80 -4.91 -8.57 8.93
N TYR A 81 -5.26 -8.94 10.16
CA TYR A 81 -6.41 -9.82 10.42
C TYR A 81 -7.73 -9.18 9.97
N LYS A 82 -7.99 -7.93 10.36
CA LYS A 82 -9.21 -7.22 9.95
C LYS A 82 -9.23 -6.92 8.45
N THR A 83 -8.07 -6.61 7.87
CA THR A 83 -7.94 -6.33 6.44
C THR A 83 -8.31 -7.55 5.61
N ARG A 84 -7.86 -8.74 6.02
CA ARG A 84 -8.22 -10.01 5.40
C ARG A 84 -9.73 -10.26 5.42
N LEU A 85 -10.39 -10.07 6.56
CA LEU A 85 -11.85 -10.24 6.66
C LEU A 85 -12.60 -9.31 5.68
N ILE A 86 -12.14 -8.07 5.53
CA ILE A 86 -12.75 -7.10 4.61
C ILE A 86 -12.44 -7.45 3.16
N ALA A 87 -11.23 -7.90 2.85
CA ALA A 87 -10.84 -8.36 1.51
C ALA A 87 -11.67 -9.57 1.07
N GLU A 88 -11.86 -10.55 1.96
CA GLU A 88 -12.71 -11.72 1.71
C GLU A 88 -14.16 -11.31 1.44
N ALA A 89 -14.72 -10.42 2.28
CA ALA A 89 -16.11 -9.97 2.14
C ALA A 89 -16.34 -9.06 0.93
N SER A 90 -15.42 -8.14 0.65
CA SER A 90 -15.62 -7.05 -0.32
C SER A 90 -15.01 -7.35 -1.68
N LEU A 91 -13.87 -8.03 -1.72
CA LEU A 91 -13.11 -8.34 -2.93
C LEU A 91 -13.18 -9.82 -3.32
N LYS A 92 -13.79 -10.67 -2.49
CA LYS A 92 -13.86 -12.13 -2.68
C LYS A 92 -12.48 -12.77 -2.88
N SER A 93 -11.46 -12.16 -2.28
CA SER A 93 -10.08 -12.64 -2.30
C SER A 93 -9.76 -13.29 -0.96
N ASP A 94 -9.19 -14.49 -0.99
CA ASP A 94 -8.70 -15.20 0.19
C ASP A 94 -7.30 -14.74 0.62
N LYS A 95 -6.67 -13.85 -0.15
CA LYS A 95 -5.35 -13.27 0.12
C LYS A 95 -5.43 -11.74 0.10
N VAL A 96 -4.73 -11.14 1.04
CA VAL A 96 -4.44 -9.70 1.01
C VAL A 96 -3.09 -9.54 0.35
N ASP A 97 -3.09 -9.23 -0.93
CA ASP A 97 -1.90 -8.85 -1.65
C ASP A 97 -1.82 -7.31 -1.79
N SER A 98 -0.72 -6.84 -2.37
CA SER A 98 -0.50 -5.42 -2.62
C SER A 98 -1.62 -4.74 -3.42
N GLU A 99 -2.35 -5.45 -4.29
CA GLU A 99 -3.46 -4.89 -5.06
C GLU A 99 -4.73 -4.78 -4.23
N ALA A 100 -5.03 -5.79 -3.42
CA ALA A 100 -6.13 -5.75 -2.46
C ALA A 100 -5.96 -4.59 -1.48
N LEU A 101 -4.75 -4.39 -0.95
CA LEU A 101 -4.42 -3.25 -0.08
C LEU A 101 -4.64 -1.90 -0.76
N ALA A 102 -4.13 -1.73 -1.99
CA ALA A 102 -4.32 -0.51 -2.77
C ALA A 102 -5.81 -0.22 -3.02
N THR A 103 -6.57 -1.26 -3.34
CA THR A 103 -8.01 -1.18 -3.60
C THR A 103 -8.79 -0.82 -2.34
N LEU A 104 -8.53 -1.48 -1.22
CA LEU A 104 -9.19 -1.18 0.06
C LEU A 104 -8.86 0.24 0.53
N LEU A 105 -7.63 0.71 0.33
CA LEU A 105 -7.25 2.10 0.63
C LEU A 105 -8.06 3.10 -0.20
N ARG A 106 -8.13 2.87 -1.51
CA ARG A 106 -8.90 3.68 -2.46
C ARG A 106 -10.39 3.75 -2.08
N LEU A 107 -10.94 2.61 -1.66
CA LEU A 107 -12.33 2.49 -1.20
C LEU A 107 -12.55 2.99 0.24
N ARG A 108 -11.49 3.45 0.94
CA ARG A 108 -11.54 3.84 2.36
C ARG A 108 -12.08 2.72 3.27
N ALA A 109 -11.81 1.48 2.89
CA ALA A 109 -12.28 0.27 3.56
C ALA A 109 -11.18 -0.39 4.42
N LEU A 110 -10.01 0.24 4.56
CA LEU A 110 -8.96 -0.30 5.44
C LEU A 110 -9.31 -0.09 6.92
N PRO A 111 -9.21 -1.14 7.74
CA PRO A 111 -9.35 -1.02 9.19
C PRO A 111 -8.06 -0.42 9.75
N GLN A 112 -8.10 0.84 10.13
CA GLN A 112 -6.95 1.54 10.74
C GLN A 112 -6.51 0.80 12.02
N ALA A 113 -5.21 0.57 12.16
CA ALA A 113 -4.58 0.14 13.39
C ALA A 113 -4.01 1.37 14.13
N TYR A 114 -4.28 1.46 15.44
CA TYR A 114 -3.71 2.45 16.37
C TYR A 114 -2.80 1.74 17.36
#